data_AF-A0A2W6SY45-F1
#
_entry.id   AF-A0A2W6SY45-F1
#
_cell.length_a   1.000
_cell.length_b   1.000
_cell.length_c   1.000
_cell.angle_alpha   90.00
_cell.angle_beta   90.00
_cell.angle_gamma   90.00
#
_symmetry.space_group_name_H-M   'P 1'
#
loop_
_entity.id
_entity.type
_entity.pdbx_description
1 polymer ?
#
loop_
_entity_poly.entity_id
_entity_poly.type
_entity_poly.pdbx_seq_one_letter_code
_entity_poly.pdbx_strand_id
1 'polypeptide(L)'
;MSGETVQFESAAAQAKDADKRQMSTIAFPHLDLETGIEGAHAMYKTRGHSAMEAHELAATMDQTLSGAFRLKTGTARTFGLTEKEGRDATRLSDIGLRIIEPDTEKQARAEAFLAVPLYSAIYENYKGQRLPPPKALEREMERLGVSNKQTDKARQAFERSARQAGFFAKGEDRLVKPHFDGEPPEKVDKIKERSQEVDPDDRRGGGNGGNGSGEYHPLI
;
A
#
# COMPACT_ATOMS: atom_id res chain seq x y z
N MET A 1 -39.13 -36.23 -39.98
CA MET A 1 -38.56 -34.92 -39.61
C MET A 1 -38.31 -34.96 -38.11
N SER A 2 -37.11 -35.36 -37.70
CA SER A 2 -36.73 -35.47 -36.29
C SER A 2 -36.13 -34.14 -35.85
N GLY A 3 -36.84 -33.43 -34.97
CA GLY A 3 -36.42 -32.14 -34.44
C GLY A 3 -35.28 -32.30 -33.44
N GLU A 4 -34.18 -31.60 -33.72
CA GLU A 4 -33.03 -31.45 -32.85
C GLU A 4 -33.33 -30.36 -31.82
N THR A 5 -33.55 -30.76 -30.56
CA THR A 5 -33.76 -29.82 -29.45
C THR A 5 -32.40 -29.34 -28.95
N VAL A 6 -31.99 -28.14 -29.35
CA VAL A 6 -30.73 -27.51 -28.92
C VAL A 6 -30.81 -27.16 -27.43
N GLN A 7 -29.85 -27.64 -26.64
CA GLN A 7 -29.74 -27.41 -25.19
C GLN A 7 -29.28 -25.97 -24.88
N PHE A 8 -30.23 -25.09 -24.54
CA PHE A 8 -29.95 -23.71 -24.12
C PHE A 8 -29.66 -23.57 -22.61
N GLU A 9 -29.83 -24.62 -21.80
CA GLU A 9 -29.73 -24.52 -20.34
C GLU A 9 -28.30 -24.55 -19.79
N SER A 10 -27.34 -25.16 -20.50
CA SER A 10 -25.95 -25.29 -20.02
C SER A 10 -25.14 -23.98 -20.11
N ALA A 11 -25.48 -23.11 -21.06
CA ALA A 11 -24.82 -21.81 -21.24
C ALA A 11 -25.20 -20.79 -20.15
N ALA A 12 -26.44 -20.84 -19.64
CA ALA A 12 -26.91 -19.93 -18.60
C ALA A 12 -26.32 -20.24 -17.21
N ALA A 13 -25.91 -21.48 -16.96
CA ALA A 13 -25.25 -21.88 -15.72
C ALA A 13 -23.78 -21.43 -15.67
N GLN A 14 -23.05 -21.52 -16.79
CA GLN A 14 -21.65 -21.07 -16.86
C GLN A 14 -21.50 -19.54 -16.78
N ALA A 15 -22.47 -18.78 -17.32
CA ALA A 15 -22.47 -17.31 -17.22
C ALA A 15 -22.67 -16.79 -15.78
N LYS A 16 -23.27 -17.58 -14.89
CA LYS A 16 -23.50 -17.19 -13.48
C LYS A 16 -22.28 -17.42 -12.57
N ASP A 17 -21.37 -18.31 -12.93
CA ASP A 17 -20.15 -18.57 -12.15
C ASP A 17 -19.00 -17.59 -12.50
N ALA A 18 -18.98 -17.07 -13.73
CA ALA A 18 -18.01 -16.05 -14.17
C ALA A 18 -18.28 -14.64 -13.59
N ASP A 19 -19.48 -14.41 -13.02
CA ASP A 19 -19.87 -13.14 -12.39
C ASP A 19 -19.76 -13.19 -10.85
N LYS A 20 -19.07 -14.19 -10.29
CA LYS A 20 -18.52 -14.10 -8.94
C LYS A 20 -17.66 -12.84 -8.91
N ARG A 21 -18.18 -11.80 -8.23
CA ARG A 21 -17.53 -10.49 -8.04
C ARG A 21 -16.03 -10.70 -7.93
N GLN A 22 -15.28 -10.37 -8.99
CA GLN A 22 -13.83 -10.38 -8.93
C GLN A 22 -13.47 -9.46 -7.78
N MET A 23 -13.02 -10.04 -6.67
CA MET A 23 -12.66 -9.29 -5.49
C MET A 23 -11.24 -8.79 -5.67
N SER A 24 -10.99 -7.55 -5.24
CA SER A 24 -9.62 -7.05 -5.20
C SER A 24 -8.81 -7.86 -4.19
N THR A 25 -7.58 -8.20 -4.56
CA THR A 25 -6.63 -8.93 -3.71
C THR A 25 -5.77 -7.99 -2.87
N ILE A 26 -5.64 -6.73 -3.29
CA ILE A 26 -4.98 -5.66 -2.53
C ILE A 26 -6.02 -4.78 -1.82
N ALA A 27 -5.71 -4.37 -0.59
CA ALA A 27 -6.56 -3.46 0.16
C ALA A 27 -6.41 -2.02 -0.34
N PHE A 28 -7.55 -1.34 -0.51
CA PHE A 28 -7.63 0.06 -0.89
C PHE A 28 -8.95 0.65 -0.36
N PRO A 29 -8.99 1.96 -0.05
CA PRO A 29 -10.21 2.60 0.41
C PRO A 29 -11.14 2.86 -0.78
N HIS A 30 -12.45 2.83 -0.51
CA HIS A 30 -13.48 3.13 -1.51
C HIS A 30 -13.88 4.60 -1.54
N LEU A 31 -13.53 5.35 -0.49
CA LEU A 31 -13.73 6.79 -0.33
C LEU A 31 -12.36 7.45 -0.12
N ASP A 32 -12.31 8.78 -0.12
CA ASP A 32 -11.07 9.52 0.04
C ASP A 32 -10.64 9.67 1.52
N LEU A 33 -9.42 10.19 1.71
CA LEU A 33 -8.81 10.38 3.03
C LEU A 33 -9.64 11.29 3.94
N GLU A 34 -10.17 12.39 3.40
CA GLU A 34 -11.01 13.33 4.17
C GLU A 34 -12.23 12.64 4.78
N THR A 35 -12.89 11.76 4.01
CA THR A 35 -14.02 10.97 4.53
C THR A 35 -13.61 10.07 5.71
N GLY A 36 -12.38 9.56 5.71
CA GLY A 36 -11.82 8.82 6.84
C GLY A 36 -11.56 9.73 8.05
N ILE A 37 -11.03 10.92 7.81
CA ILE A 37 -10.72 11.94 8.84
C ILE A 37 -11.99 12.43 9.53
N GLU A 38 -13.10 12.61 8.80
CA GLU A 38 -14.41 12.92 9.39
C GLU A 38 -14.80 11.92 10.50
N GLY A 39 -14.59 10.63 10.24
CA GLY A 39 -14.85 9.57 11.21
C GLY A 39 -13.93 9.66 12.42
N ALA A 40 -12.65 9.97 12.21
CA ALA A 40 -11.68 10.14 13.28
C ALA A 40 -12.02 11.33 14.20
N HIS A 41 -12.39 12.47 13.64
CA HIS A 41 -12.84 13.64 14.41
C HIS A 41 -14.09 13.34 15.23
N ALA A 42 -15.07 12.63 14.67
CA ALA A 42 -16.30 12.27 15.38
C ALA A 42 -16.00 11.37 16.61
N MET A 43 -15.08 10.41 16.46
CA MET A 43 -14.63 9.54 17.56
C MET A 43 -13.93 10.36 18.66
N TYR A 44 -12.95 11.19 18.29
CA TYR A 44 -12.19 11.98 19.25
C TYR A 44 -13.06 12.96 20.03
N LYS A 45 -13.99 13.65 19.34
CA LYS A 45 -14.92 14.60 19.98
C LYS A 45 -15.78 13.93 21.07
N THR A 46 -16.06 12.64 20.94
CA THR A 46 -16.99 11.93 21.84
C THR A 46 -16.29 11.15 22.95
N ARG A 47 -15.19 10.47 22.61
CA ARG A 47 -14.50 9.53 23.51
C ARG A 47 -13.02 9.85 23.72
N GLY A 48 -12.48 10.85 23.02
CA GLY A 48 -11.05 11.18 23.05
C GLY A 48 -10.20 10.00 22.58
N HIS A 49 -9.44 9.42 23.51
CA HIS A 49 -8.56 8.28 23.27
C HIS A 49 -9.24 6.91 23.47
N SER A 50 -10.45 6.88 24.02
CA SER A 50 -11.14 5.65 24.39
C SER A 50 -11.84 4.98 23.19
N ALA A 51 -12.00 3.66 23.27
CA ALA A 51 -12.82 2.91 22.33
C ALA A 51 -14.27 3.42 22.26
N MET A 52 -14.87 3.23 21.09
CA MET A 52 -16.26 3.56 20.80
C MET A 52 -16.91 2.41 20.06
N GLU A 53 -18.14 2.04 20.45
CA GLU A 53 -18.90 1.04 19.70
C GLU A 53 -19.47 1.64 18.40
N ALA A 54 -19.71 0.78 17.41
CA ALA A 54 -20.21 1.21 16.11
C ALA A 54 -21.54 1.98 16.19
N HIS A 55 -22.44 1.59 17.11
CA HIS A 55 -23.75 2.22 17.26
C HIS A 55 -23.63 3.65 17.85
N GLU A 56 -22.70 3.87 18.77
CA GLU A 56 -22.41 5.18 19.35
C GLU A 56 -21.82 6.12 18.30
N LEU A 57 -20.86 5.62 17.50
CA LEU A 57 -20.24 6.42 16.44
C LEU A 57 -21.27 6.81 15.37
N ALA A 58 -22.15 5.87 14.99
CA ALA A 58 -23.22 6.16 14.05
C ALA A 58 -24.15 7.26 14.59
N ALA A 59 -24.57 7.17 15.86
CA ALA A 59 -25.40 8.19 16.50
C ALA A 59 -24.71 9.56 16.56
N THR A 60 -23.40 9.59 16.84
CA THR A 60 -22.59 10.83 16.89
C THR A 60 -22.51 11.52 15.53
N MET A 61 -22.48 10.74 14.46
CA MET A 61 -22.43 11.25 13.08
C MET A 61 -23.83 11.54 12.50
N ASP A 62 -24.89 11.43 13.31
CA ASP A 62 -26.29 11.49 12.85
C ASP A 62 -26.59 10.50 11.72
N GLN A 63 -26.00 9.30 11.80
CA GLN A 63 -26.16 8.22 10.83
C GLN A 63 -26.79 6.97 11.46
N THR A 64 -27.39 6.15 10.62
CA THR A 64 -27.78 4.79 10.98
C THR A 64 -26.66 3.81 10.64
N LEU A 65 -26.70 2.60 11.23
CA LEU A 65 -25.79 1.47 10.95
C LEU A 65 -26.02 0.89 9.53
N SER A 66 -25.80 1.72 8.52
CA SER A 66 -26.04 1.48 7.10
C SER A 66 -24.80 0.94 6.39
N GLY A 67 -24.94 0.55 5.11
CA GLY A 67 -23.80 0.22 4.26
C GLY A 67 -22.86 1.41 4.05
N ALA A 68 -23.40 2.63 3.96
CA ALA A 68 -22.62 3.86 3.82
C ALA A 68 -21.77 4.15 5.07
N PHE A 69 -22.35 4.00 6.27
CA PHE A 69 -21.62 4.12 7.53
C PHE A 69 -20.48 3.10 7.63
N ARG A 70 -20.74 1.83 7.27
CA ARG A 70 -19.71 0.78 7.23
C ARG A 70 -18.61 1.09 6.20
N LEU A 71 -18.94 1.72 5.09
CA LEU A 71 -17.98 2.13 4.07
C LEU A 71 -17.06 3.25 4.58
N LYS A 72 -17.62 4.26 5.27
CA LYS A 72 -16.84 5.34 5.90
C LYS A 72 -15.89 4.81 6.98
N THR A 73 -16.41 4.01 7.91
CA THR A 73 -15.59 3.41 8.99
C THR A 73 -14.56 2.40 8.46
N GLY A 74 -14.90 1.65 7.41
CA GLY A 74 -13.95 0.82 6.67
C GLY A 74 -12.84 1.64 6.01
N THR A 75 -13.17 2.79 5.42
CA THR A 75 -12.20 3.71 4.82
C THR A 75 -11.22 4.25 5.87
N ALA A 76 -11.70 4.72 7.01
CA ALA A 76 -10.85 5.19 8.11
C ALA A 76 -9.86 4.10 8.58
N ARG A 77 -10.32 2.84 8.65
CA ARG A 77 -9.46 1.69 8.98
C ARG A 77 -8.42 1.41 7.91
N THR A 78 -8.75 1.50 6.62
CA THR A 78 -7.79 1.27 5.53
C THR A 78 -6.69 2.33 5.48
N PHE A 79 -7.01 3.58 5.82
CA PHE A 79 -6.01 4.64 6.01
C PHE A 79 -5.22 4.53 7.31
N GLY A 80 -5.49 3.51 8.14
CA GLY A 80 -4.81 3.31 9.42
C GLY A 80 -5.19 4.33 10.50
N LEU A 81 -6.28 5.10 10.34
CA LEU A 81 -6.72 6.11 11.31
C LEU A 81 -7.39 5.48 12.54
N THR A 82 -7.97 4.29 12.36
CA THR A 82 -8.71 3.58 13.39
C THR A 82 -8.32 2.12 13.44
N GLU A 83 -8.39 1.52 14.61
CA GLU A 83 -8.12 0.12 14.84
C GLU A 83 -9.21 -0.54 15.71
N LYS A 84 -9.29 -1.86 15.62
CA LYS A 84 -10.27 -2.64 16.39
C LYS A 84 -9.80 -2.73 17.84
N GLU A 85 -10.74 -2.55 18.76
CA GLU A 85 -10.57 -2.85 20.17
C GLU A 85 -11.63 -3.87 20.58
N GLY A 86 -11.21 -5.11 20.85
CA GLY A 86 -12.15 -6.20 21.09
C GLY A 86 -13.00 -6.57 19.86
N ARG A 87 -14.25 -6.96 20.09
CA ARG A 87 -15.14 -7.52 19.06
C ARG A 87 -15.83 -6.45 18.21
N ASP A 88 -16.42 -5.46 18.87
CA ASP A 88 -17.32 -4.48 18.24
C ASP A 88 -16.92 -3.02 18.47
N ALA A 89 -15.90 -2.77 19.29
CA ALA A 89 -15.38 -1.43 19.52
C ALA A 89 -14.23 -1.08 18.58
N THR A 90 -14.10 0.21 18.31
CA THR A 90 -13.05 0.79 17.48
C THR A 90 -12.47 1.98 18.23
N ARG A 91 -11.14 2.13 18.19
CA ARG A 91 -10.43 3.29 18.75
C ARG A 91 -9.60 3.99 17.68
N LEU A 92 -9.17 5.21 17.97
CA LEU A 92 -8.19 5.90 17.14
C LEU A 92 -6.82 5.24 17.27
N SER A 93 -6.09 5.15 16.16
CA SER A 93 -4.68 4.77 16.16
C SER A 93 -3.80 5.98 16.49
N ASP A 94 -2.49 5.77 16.61
CA ASP A 94 -1.52 6.88 16.78
C ASP A 94 -1.52 7.85 15.58
N ILE A 95 -1.76 7.35 14.36
CA ILE A 95 -1.92 8.21 13.17
C ILE A 95 -3.23 8.99 13.28
N GLY A 96 -4.32 8.33 13.69
CA GLY A 96 -5.63 8.95 13.86
C GLY A 96 -5.68 10.01 14.96
N LEU A 97 -4.85 9.91 16.00
CA LEU A 97 -4.72 10.95 17.01
C LEU A 97 -3.95 12.16 16.48
N ARG A 98 -2.78 11.92 15.84
CA ARG A 98 -1.97 13.00 15.24
C ARG A 98 -2.69 13.75 14.12
N ILE A 99 -3.54 13.08 13.35
CA ILE A 99 -4.26 13.75 12.26
C ILE A 99 -5.24 14.83 12.75
N ILE A 100 -5.64 14.78 14.02
CA ILE A 100 -6.58 15.72 14.64
C ILE A 100 -5.85 16.94 15.21
N GLU A 101 -4.55 16.81 15.48
CA GLU A 101 -3.72 17.89 16.02
C GLU A 101 -3.18 18.77 14.89
N PRO A 102 -3.43 20.09 14.89
CA PRO A 102 -3.03 20.97 13.79
C PRO A 102 -1.53 20.94 13.45
N ASP A 103 -0.68 20.76 14.46
CA ASP A 103 0.78 20.77 14.31
C ASP A 103 1.30 19.50 13.63
N THR A 104 0.62 18.36 13.81
CA THR A 104 1.03 17.06 13.26
C THR A 104 0.12 16.57 12.11
N GLU A 105 -0.97 17.28 11.83
CA GLU A 105 -1.98 16.91 10.83
C GLU A 105 -1.38 16.62 9.46
N LYS A 106 -0.54 17.53 8.93
CA LYS A 106 0.00 17.38 7.58
C LYS A 106 0.89 16.14 7.45
N GLN A 107 1.71 15.88 8.46
CA GLN A 107 2.55 14.68 8.52
C GLN A 107 1.69 13.42 8.65
N ALA A 108 0.71 13.42 9.54
CA ALA A 108 -0.20 12.30 9.72
C ALA A 108 -1.03 11.99 8.46
N ARG A 109 -1.45 13.00 7.70
CA ARG A 109 -2.11 12.81 6.38
C ARG A 109 -1.20 12.09 5.39
N ALA A 110 0.09 12.45 5.34
CA ALA A 110 1.05 11.81 4.45
C ALA A 110 1.33 10.35 4.85
N GLU A 111 1.46 10.09 6.15
CA GLU A 111 1.61 8.75 6.69
C GLU A 111 0.36 7.88 6.46
N ALA A 112 -0.84 8.42 6.71
CA ALA A 112 -2.11 7.73 6.45
C ALA A 112 -2.26 7.35 4.98
N PHE A 113 -1.85 8.22 4.06
CA PHE A 113 -1.87 7.93 2.62
C PHE A 113 -0.99 6.73 2.27
N LEU A 114 0.23 6.66 2.80
CA LEU A 114 1.15 5.54 2.56
C LEU A 114 0.81 4.28 3.39
N ALA A 115 -0.01 4.37 4.43
CA ALA A 115 -0.50 3.21 5.17
C ALA A 115 -1.43 2.32 4.31
N VAL A 116 -2.02 2.86 3.24
CA VAL A 116 -2.82 2.10 2.29
C VAL A 116 -1.93 1.23 1.39
N PRO A 117 -2.08 -0.10 1.37
CA PRO A 117 -1.18 -0.99 0.61
C PRO A 117 -1.09 -0.66 -0.89
N LEU A 118 -2.23 -0.39 -1.53
CA LEU A 118 -2.25 0.02 -2.94
C LEU A 118 -1.47 1.32 -3.18
N TYR A 119 -1.62 2.31 -2.30
CA TYR A 119 -1.03 3.63 -2.51
C TYR A 119 0.47 3.60 -2.26
N SER A 120 0.92 2.86 -1.24
CA SER A 120 2.34 2.57 -1.03
C SER A 120 2.96 1.91 -2.25
N ALA A 121 2.32 0.89 -2.83
CA ALA A 121 2.86 0.20 -4.00
C ALA A 121 3.00 1.12 -5.23
N ILE A 122 1.99 1.97 -5.48
CA ILE A 122 2.05 2.96 -6.55
C ILE A 122 3.15 3.98 -6.28
N TYR A 123 3.28 4.46 -5.04
CA TYR A 123 4.35 5.38 -4.68
C TYR A 123 5.73 4.77 -4.90
N GLU A 124 5.96 3.54 -4.48
CA GLU A 124 7.23 2.86 -4.69
C GLU A 124 7.55 2.67 -6.18
N ASN A 125 6.55 2.38 -7.02
CA ASN A 125 6.74 2.20 -8.47
C ASN A 125 7.03 3.51 -9.21
N TYR A 126 6.51 4.66 -8.73
CA TYR A 126 6.57 5.93 -9.45
C TYR A 126 7.30 7.06 -8.71
N LYS A 127 7.88 6.82 -7.53
CA LYS A 127 8.69 7.82 -6.83
C LYS A 127 9.87 8.25 -7.70
N GLY A 128 10.01 9.57 -7.88
CA GLY A 128 11.02 10.15 -8.77
C GLY A 128 10.69 10.06 -10.28
N GLN A 129 9.52 9.53 -10.65
CA GLN A 129 9.06 9.42 -12.03
C GLN A 129 7.73 10.14 -12.22
N ARG A 130 7.31 10.28 -13.48
CA ARG A 130 5.98 10.81 -13.80
C ARG A 130 4.92 9.73 -13.59
N LEU A 131 3.78 10.13 -13.04
CA LEU A 131 2.62 9.27 -12.96
C LEU A 131 2.08 8.98 -14.37
N PRO A 132 1.63 7.74 -14.64
CA PRO A 132 0.96 7.42 -15.88
C PRO A 132 -0.35 8.21 -16.03
N PRO A 133 -0.81 8.45 -17.28
CA PRO A 133 -2.15 8.97 -17.52
C PRO A 133 -3.24 8.08 -16.87
N PRO A 134 -4.46 8.61 -16.62
CA PRO A 134 -5.50 7.93 -15.85
C PRO A 134 -5.78 6.47 -16.27
N LYS A 135 -5.89 6.20 -17.57
CA LYS A 135 -6.15 4.84 -18.09
C LYS A 135 -4.97 3.88 -17.93
N ALA A 136 -3.74 4.40 -17.95
CA ALA A 136 -2.56 3.58 -17.68
C ALA A 136 -2.44 3.30 -16.19
N LEU A 137 -2.77 4.29 -15.33
CA LEU A 137 -2.80 4.11 -13.88
C LEU A 137 -3.87 3.09 -13.45
N GLU A 138 -5.06 3.10 -14.07
CA GLU A 138 -6.10 2.09 -13.84
C GLU A 138 -5.61 0.66 -14.16
N ARG A 139 -4.88 0.47 -15.27
CA ARG A 139 -4.29 -0.83 -15.63
C ARG A 139 -3.21 -1.26 -14.65
N GLU A 140 -2.44 -0.32 -14.13
CA GLU A 140 -1.43 -0.61 -13.11
C GLU A 140 -2.08 -1.00 -11.79
N MET A 141 -3.14 -0.30 -11.36
CA MET A 141 -3.94 -0.70 -10.20
C MET A 141 -4.54 -2.10 -10.36
N GLU A 142 -5.00 -2.44 -11.56
CA GLU A 142 -5.48 -3.80 -11.87
C GLU A 142 -4.38 -4.85 -11.68
N ARG A 143 -3.17 -4.59 -12.19
CA ARG A 143 -2.00 -5.48 -12.01
C ARG A 143 -1.60 -5.62 -10.54
N LEU A 144 -1.72 -4.55 -9.76
CA LEU A 144 -1.46 -4.56 -8.32
C LEU A 144 -2.55 -5.29 -7.50
N GLY A 145 -3.63 -5.72 -8.14
CA GLY A 145 -4.66 -6.56 -7.52
C GLY A 145 -6.00 -5.87 -7.29
N VAL A 146 -6.23 -4.68 -7.87
CA VAL A 146 -7.57 -4.07 -7.87
C VAL A 146 -8.44 -4.78 -8.91
N SER A 147 -9.66 -5.15 -8.54
CA SER A 147 -10.64 -5.69 -9.48
C SER A 147 -10.91 -4.72 -10.63
N ASN A 148 -11.01 -5.23 -11.86
CA ASN A 148 -11.25 -4.43 -13.07
C ASN A 148 -12.44 -3.47 -12.90
N LYS A 149 -13.54 -3.93 -12.29
CA LYS A 149 -14.77 -3.15 -12.04
C LYS A 149 -14.58 -2.00 -11.02
N GLN A 150 -13.44 -1.94 -10.31
CA GLN A 150 -13.16 -0.98 -9.24
C GLN A 150 -11.98 -0.05 -9.54
N THR A 151 -11.25 -0.23 -10.64
CA THR A 151 -10.04 0.55 -10.97
C THR A 151 -10.31 2.04 -11.10
N ASP A 152 -11.41 2.45 -11.74
CA ASP A 152 -11.79 3.87 -11.84
C ASP A 152 -12.06 4.48 -10.46
N LYS A 153 -12.80 3.77 -9.59
CA LYS A 153 -13.05 4.25 -8.21
C LYS A 153 -11.77 4.30 -7.39
N ALA A 154 -10.91 3.29 -7.49
CA ALA A 154 -9.62 3.25 -6.83
C ALA A 154 -8.74 4.42 -7.27
N ARG A 155 -8.71 4.73 -8.57
CA ARG A 155 -8.00 5.89 -9.13
C ARG A 155 -8.53 7.21 -8.58
N GLN A 156 -9.85 7.40 -8.60
CA GLN A 156 -10.45 8.64 -8.08
C GLN A 156 -10.18 8.83 -6.58
N ALA A 157 -10.31 7.78 -5.78
CA ALA A 157 -10.00 7.84 -4.35
C ALA A 157 -8.51 8.12 -4.12
N PHE A 158 -7.62 7.49 -4.89
CA PHE A 158 -6.17 7.72 -4.86
C PHE A 158 -5.83 9.18 -5.17
N GLU A 159 -6.32 9.73 -6.27
CA GLU A 159 -5.99 11.11 -6.69
C GLU A 159 -6.49 12.15 -5.68
N ARG A 160 -7.71 11.98 -5.16
CA ARG A 160 -8.25 12.87 -4.11
C ARG A 160 -7.44 12.78 -2.83
N SER A 161 -7.11 11.56 -2.40
CA SER A 161 -6.34 11.31 -1.17
C SER A 161 -4.90 11.81 -1.29
N ALA A 162 -4.27 11.62 -2.45
CA ALA A 162 -2.93 12.14 -2.75
C ALA A 162 -2.90 13.67 -2.69
N ARG A 163 -3.95 14.33 -3.20
CA ARG A 163 -4.12 15.79 -3.09
C ARG A 163 -4.30 16.22 -1.63
N GLN A 164 -5.16 15.53 -0.89
CA GLN A 164 -5.42 15.79 0.54
C GLN A 164 -4.17 15.56 1.41
N ALA A 165 -3.31 14.62 1.04
CA ALA A 165 -2.06 14.29 1.72
C ALA A 165 -0.85 15.10 1.23
N GLY A 166 -1.03 16.01 0.25
CA GLY A 166 0.02 16.91 -0.23
C GLY A 166 1.00 16.30 -1.24
N PHE A 167 0.76 15.08 -1.74
CA PHE A 167 1.67 14.40 -2.67
C PHE A 167 1.76 15.04 -4.07
N PHE A 168 0.77 15.87 -4.43
CA PHE A 168 0.71 16.60 -5.71
C PHE A 168 1.17 18.05 -5.63
N ALA A 169 1.84 18.46 -4.54
CA ALA A 169 2.32 19.83 -4.37
C ALA A 169 3.29 20.31 -5.47
N LYS A 170 3.94 19.39 -6.19
CA LYS A 170 4.86 19.69 -7.30
C LYS A 170 4.23 19.50 -8.69
N GLY A 171 2.92 19.24 -8.76
CA GLY A 171 2.17 18.96 -9.98
C GLY A 171 1.42 17.63 -9.88
N GLU A 172 0.30 17.50 -10.59
CA GLU A 172 -0.51 16.25 -10.61
C GLU A 172 0.15 15.13 -11.41
N ASP A 173 1.23 15.43 -12.15
CA ASP A 173 2.00 14.47 -12.94
C ASP A 173 3.06 13.73 -12.13
N ARG A 174 3.20 13.99 -10.83
CA ARG A 174 4.25 13.40 -9.99
C ARG A 174 3.78 13.18 -8.56
N LEU A 175 4.15 12.05 -7.98
CA LEU A 175 3.79 11.68 -6.62
C LEU A 175 5.01 11.88 -5.70
N VAL A 176 5.07 13.04 -5.02
CA VAL A 176 6.23 13.46 -4.22
C VAL A 176 5.82 13.50 -2.75
N LYS A 177 6.49 12.71 -1.89
CA LYS A 177 6.24 12.74 -0.44
C LYS A 177 6.53 14.16 0.07
N PRO A 178 5.56 14.81 0.76
CA PRO A 178 5.80 16.13 1.35
C PRO A 178 6.91 16.04 2.40
N HIS A 179 7.72 17.10 2.49
CA HIS A 179 8.74 17.25 3.53
C HIS A 179 8.19 18.11 4.67
N PHE A 180 8.49 17.73 5.90
CA PHE A 180 8.09 18.46 7.11
C PHE A 180 9.32 18.84 7.91
N ASP A 181 9.34 20.07 8.43
CA ASP A 181 10.43 20.52 9.30
C ASP A 181 10.45 19.65 10.58
N GLY A 182 11.57 18.98 10.85
CA GLY A 182 11.74 18.10 12.02
C GLY A 182 11.76 16.60 11.73
N GLU A 183 11.59 16.15 10.47
CA GLU A 183 11.80 14.74 10.09
C GLU A 183 13.31 14.43 10.14
N PRO A 184 13.77 13.47 10.97
CA PRO A 184 15.16 13.00 10.90
C PRO A 184 15.42 12.48 9.49
N PRO A 185 16.53 12.83 8.83
CA PRO A 185 16.80 12.36 7.47
C PRO A 185 16.73 10.83 7.47
N GLU A 186 15.86 10.29 6.60
CA GLU A 186 15.80 8.84 6.33
C GLU A 186 17.24 8.36 6.11
N LYS A 187 17.64 7.33 6.85
CA LYS A 187 18.96 6.71 6.67
C LYS A 187 18.99 6.16 5.26
N VAL A 188 19.59 6.91 4.35
CA VAL A 188 19.91 6.42 3.02
C VAL A 188 20.91 5.29 3.23
N ASP A 189 20.43 4.05 3.14
CA ASP A 189 21.29 2.88 3.09
C ASP A 189 22.26 3.10 1.94
N LYS A 190 23.51 3.41 2.29
CA LYS A 190 24.59 3.56 1.33
C LYS A 190 24.63 2.27 0.53
N ILE A 191 24.28 2.39 -0.75
CA ILE A 191 24.47 1.35 -1.75
C ILE A 191 25.90 0.85 -1.58
N LYS A 192 26.07 -0.40 -1.14
CA LYS A 192 27.36 -1.09 -1.15
C LYS A 192 27.85 -1.06 -2.59
N GLU A 193 28.82 -0.19 -2.88
CA GLU A 193 29.65 -0.32 -4.07
C GLU A 193 30.21 -1.74 -4.06
N ARG A 194 29.67 -2.57 -4.96
CA ARG A 194 30.25 -3.85 -5.32
C ARG A 194 31.52 -3.51 -6.08
N SER A 195 32.64 -3.43 -5.37
CA SER A 195 33.97 -3.45 -5.97
C SER A 195 34.07 -4.71 -6.83
N GLN A 196 34.07 -4.53 -8.15
CA GLN A 196 34.54 -5.54 -9.08
C GLN A 196 36.06 -5.56 -8.98
N GLU A 197 36.61 -6.48 -8.19
CA GLU A 197 38.00 -6.88 -8.37
C GLU A 197 38.10 -7.66 -9.69
N VAL A 198 38.72 -7.01 -10.67
CA VAL A 198 39.18 -7.63 -11.91
C VAL A 198 40.64 -7.98 -11.65
N ASP A 199 40.93 -9.24 -11.36
CA ASP A 199 42.31 -9.75 -11.32
C ASP A 199 42.77 -10.10 -12.75
N PRO A 200 43.85 -9.50 -13.26
CA PRO A 200 44.47 -9.89 -14.51
C PRO A 200 45.81 -10.58 -14.21
N ASP A 201 45.85 -11.90 -14.16
CA ASP A 201 47.13 -12.59 -14.32
C ASP A 201 46.99 -13.90 -15.09
N ASP A 202 46.99 -13.74 -16.41
CA ASP A 202 47.11 -14.80 -17.38
C ASP A 202 48.54 -14.75 -17.93
N ARG A 203 49.49 -15.45 -17.30
CA ARG A 203 50.86 -15.63 -17.80
C ARG A 203 51.56 -16.89 -17.25
N ARG A 204 51.59 -17.90 -18.14
CA ARG A 204 52.73 -18.77 -18.51
C ARG A 204 53.30 -19.82 -17.52
N GLY A 205 53.29 -21.06 -18.01
CA GLY A 205 54.38 -22.05 -17.93
C GLY A 205 54.52 -22.75 -16.58
N GLY A 206 54.70 -24.06 -16.44
CA GLY A 206 55.21 -25.08 -17.32
C GLY A 206 56.11 -26.00 -16.49
N GLY A 207 55.83 -27.31 -16.47
CA GLY A 207 56.85 -28.35 -16.27
C GLY A 207 57.21 -28.80 -14.85
N ASN A 208 56.90 -30.08 -14.61
CA ASN A 208 57.84 -31.14 -14.24
C ASN A 208 58.35 -31.27 -12.78
N GLY A 209 57.87 -32.34 -12.11
CA GLY A 209 58.71 -33.47 -11.73
C GLY A 209 59.36 -33.51 -10.33
N GLY A 210 59.16 -34.63 -9.64
CA GLY A 210 60.27 -35.33 -8.97
C GLY A 210 60.36 -35.29 -7.44
N ASN A 211 59.84 -36.33 -6.80
CA ASN A 211 60.52 -37.28 -5.89
C ASN A 211 61.75 -36.80 -5.09
N GLY A 212 61.76 -37.00 -3.76
CA GLY A 212 63.00 -36.93 -2.98
C GLY A 212 62.86 -36.94 -1.46
N SER A 213 62.78 -38.14 -0.90
CA SER A 213 63.07 -38.50 0.51
C SER A 213 64.44 -38.03 1.00
N GLY A 214 64.58 -37.71 2.30
CA GLY A 214 65.91 -37.66 2.93
C GLY A 214 65.97 -36.93 4.28
N GLU A 215 65.63 -37.65 5.36
CA GLU A 215 66.18 -37.40 6.70
C GLU A 215 67.71 -37.61 6.71
N TYR A 216 68.45 -36.71 7.37
CA TYR A 216 69.39 -36.96 8.49
C TYR A 216 70.49 -35.86 8.61
N HIS A 217 70.78 -35.57 9.89
CA HIS A 217 71.69 -34.62 10.52
C HIS A 217 73.17 -34.65 10.09
N PRO A 218 73.92 -33.62 10.49
CA PRO A 218 75.23 -33.85 11.11
C PRO A 218 75.36 -33.10 12.45
N LEU A 219 75.68 -33.81 13.53
CA LEU A 219 76.40 -33.22 14.67
C LEU A 219 77.46 -34.20 15.15
N ILE A 220 78.63 -33.61 15.36
CA ILE A 220 79.82 -34.10 16.06
C ILE A 220 79.44 -34.45 17.51
#